data_AF-A0A7Y8Q254-F1
#
_entry.id   AF-A0A7Y8Q254-F1
#
_cell.length_a   1.000
_cell.length_b   1.000
_cell.length_c   1.000
_cell.angle_alpha   90.00
_cell.angle_beta   90.00
_cell.angle_gamma   90.00
#
_symmetry.space_group_name_H-M   'P 1'
#
loop_
_entity.id
_entity.type
_entity.pdbx_description
1 polymer ?
#
loop_
_entity_poly.entity_id
_entity_poly.type
_entity_poly.pdbx_seq_one_letter_code
_entity_poly.pdbx_strand_id
1 'polypeptide(L)'
;MSRLLLIISSLFVSFGVNAAQQTSSQKCAKYEIMAHYIMLVRQDGLPMSKALQEFKVDDKDNPYGEIERKIIIDAYSQPKYETKEYKDKEITEFANKYMLGCMAMYE
;
A
#
# COMPACT_ATOMS: atom_id res chain seq x y z
N MET A 1 -4.19 -47.94 -53.43
CA MET A 1 -3.69 -47.91 -52.04
C MET A 1 -4.04 -46.56 -51.45
N SER A 2 -5.16 -46.48 -50.71
CA SER A 2 -5.68 -45.23 -50.16
C SER A 2 -4.77 -44.74 -49.05
N ARG A 3 -4.19 -43.54 -49.20
CA ARG A 3 -3.43 -42.87 -48.15
C ARG A 3 -4.43 -42.18 -47.23
N LEU A 4 -4.66 -42.77 -46.06
CA LEU A 4 -5.45 -42.16 -44.99
C LEU A 4 -4.70 -40.92 -44.47
N LEU A 5 -5.19 -39.73 -44.81
CA LEU A 5 -4.69 -38.47 -44.23
C LEU A 5 -5.39 -38.25 -42.88
N LEU A 6 -4.65 -38.50 -41.80
CA LEU A 6 -5.07 -38.16 -40.44
C LEU A 6 -5.03 -36.64 -40.26
N ILE A 7 -6.19 -35.99 -40.36
CA ILE A 7 -6.37 -34.58 -39.98
C ILE A 7 -6.51 -34.52 -38.46
N ILE A 8 -5.40 -34.29 -37.77
CA ILE A 8 -5.39 -33.95 -36.34
C ILE A 8 -5.90 -32.51 -36.23
N SER A 9 -7.19 -32.36 -35.96
CA SER A 9 -7.80 -31.07 -35.64
C SER A 9 -7.36 -30.66 -34.23
N SER A 10 -6.41 -29.72 -34.15
CA SER A 10 -5.95 -29.14 -32.90
C SER A 10 -7.08 -28.32 -32.25
N LEU A 11 -7.62 -28.83 -31.15
CA LEU A 11 -8.48 -28.08 -30.24
C LEU A 11 -7.64 -26.96 -29.59
N PHE A 12 -7.70 -25.77 -30.16
CA PHE A 12 -7.24 -24.56 -29.49
C PHE A 12 -8.22 -24.23 -28.35
N VAL A 13 -7.89 -24.67 -27.13
CA VAL A 13 -8.54 -24.17 -25.92
C VAL A 13 -7.95 -22.80 -25.63
N SER A 14 -8.63 -21.75 -26.10
CA SER A 14 -8.33 -20.38 -25.70
C SER A 14 -8.67 -20.21 -24.23
N PHE A 15 -7.68 -20.34 -23.35
CA PHE A 15 -7.83 -19.90 -21.96
C PHE A 15 -7.99 -18.38 -21.97
N GLY A 16 -9.20 -17.90 -21.68
CA GLY A 16 -9.43 -16.48 -21.43
C GLY A 16 -8.67 -16.07 -20.17
N VAL A 17 -7.57 -15.34 -20.35
CA VAL A 17 -6.90 -14.65 -19.25
C VAL A 17 -7.80 -13.50 -18.82
N ASN A 18 -8.65 -13.74 -17.82
CA ASN A 18 -9.31 -12.64 -17.11
C ASN A 18 -8.26 -12.02 -16.18
N ALA A 19 -7.69 -10.88 -16.57
CA ALA A 19 -6.98 -10.03 -15.63
C ALA A 19 -8.00 -9.57 -14.58
N ALA A 20 -7.89 -10.09 -13.35
CA ALA A 20 -8.78 -9.70 -12.28
C ALA A 20 -8.63 -8.18 -12.03
N GLN A 21 -9.71 -7.42 -12.23
CA GLN A 21 -9.72 -5.99 -11.96
C GLN A 21 -9.52 -5.76 -10.46
N GLN A 22 -8.43 -5.08 -10.09
CA GLN A 22 -8.13 -4.76 -8.70
C GLN A 22 -9.17 -3.76 -8.14
N THR A 23 -9.72 -4.06 -6.97
CA THR A 23 -10.71 -3.20 -6.28
C THR A 23 -10.05 -1.92 -5.74
N SER A 24 -10.83 -0.87 -5.46
CA SER A 24 -10.32 0.36 -4.82
C SER A 24 -9.62 0.06 -3.50
N SER A 25 -10.23 -0.80 -2.66
CA SER A 25 -9.64 -1.28 -1.41
C SER A 25 -8.27 -1.93 -1.63
N GLN A 26 -8.14 -2.83 -2.61
CA GLN A 26 -6.86 -3.48 -2.92
C GLN A 26 -5.81 -2.48 -3.43
N LYS A 27 -6.19 -1.43 -4.15
CA LYS A 27 -5.26 -0.37 -4.61
C LYS A 27 -4.79 0.52 -3.46
N CYS A 28 -5.63 0.66 -2.42
CA CYS A 28 -5.43 1.61 -1.33
C CYS A 28 -4.79 1.02 -0.07
N ALA A 29 -4.82 -0.30 0.12
CA ALA A 29 -4.25 -0.98 1.29
C ALA A 29 -2.79 -0.58 1.58
N LYS A 30 -1.99 -0.30 0.55
CA LYS A 30 -0.59 0.15 0.74
C LYS A 30 -0.48 1.48 1.52
N TYR A 31 -1.41 2.42 1.33
CA TYR A 31 -1.37 3.72 2.01
C TYR A 31 -1.73 3.58 3.49
N GLU A 32 -2.69 2.72 3.80
CA GLU A 32 -3.01 2.33 5.18
C GLU A 32 -1.78 1.75 5.88
N ILE A 33 -1.10 0.79 5.23
CA ILE A 33 0.09 0.12 5.78
C ILE A 33 1.23 1.12 6.01
N MET A 34 1.53 1.99 5.03
CA MET A 34 2.57 3.02 5.20
C MET A 34 2.25 3.96 6.38
N ALA A 35 1.01 4.46 6.43
CA ALA A 35 0.55 5.34 7.50
C ALA A 35 0.59 4.68 8.88
N HIS A 36 0.23 3.40 8.96
CA HIS A 36 0.30 2.61 10.19
C HIS A 36 1.73 2.57 10.73
N TYR A 37 2.71 2.12 9.92
CA TYR A 37 4.09 1.98 10.39
C TYR A 37 4.74 3.32 10.72
N ILE A 38 4.46 4.36 9.93
CA ILE A 38 4.97 5.71 10.20
C ILE A 38 4.40 6.26 11.51
N MET A 39 3.10 6.08 11.78
CA MET A 39 2.50 6.51 13.03
C MET A 39 2.98 5.67 14.21
N LEU A 40 3.22 4.37 14.03
CA LEU A 40 3.79 3.50 15.05
C LEU A 40 5.14 4.03 15.53
N VAL A 41 6.09 4.27 14.63
CA VAL A 41 7.41 4.78 15.02
C VAL A 41 7.34 6.17 15.66
N ARG A 42 6.36 6.99 15.23
CA ARG A 42 6.08 8.30 15.82
C ARG A 42 5.58 8.16 17.27
N GLN A 43 4.64 7.26 17.53
CA GLN A 43 4.09 7.00 18.87
C GLN A 43 5.12 6.31 19.79
N ASP A 44 6.09 5.61 19.22
CA ASP A 44 7.25 5.07 19.95
C ASP A 44 8.31 6.14 20.26
N GLY A 45 8.21 7.32 19.64
CA GLY A 45 9.07 8.46 19.93
C GLY A 45 10.35 8.49 19.12
N LEU A 46 10.40 7.81 17.98
CA LEU A 46 11.47 8.01 17.00
C LEU A 46 11.53 9.51 16.63
N PRO A 47 12.71 10.13 16.52
CA PRO A 47 12.81 11.49 16.00
C PRO A 47 12.48 11.57 14.50
N MET A 48 11.87 12.67 14.05
CA MET A 48 11.46 12.84 12.64
C MET A 48 12.62 12.65 11.66
N SER A 49 13.80 13.22 11.97
CA SER A 49 14.98 13.07 11.12
C SER A 49 15.42 11.61 10.96
N LYS A 50 15.17 10.76 11.96
CA LYS A 50 15.43 9.33 11.90
C LYS A 50 14.34 8.59 11.13
N ALA A 51 13.08 8.94 11.29
CA ALA A 51 12.01 8.40 10.45
C ALA A 51 12.26 8.69 8.96
N LEU A 52 12.62 9.92 8.59
CA LEU A 52 12.95 10.26 7.19
C LEU A 52 14.10 9.39 6.63
N GLN A 53 15.09 9.04 7.47
CA GLN A 53 16.19 8.15 7.09
C GLN A 53 15.74 6.68 6.97
N GLU A 54 14.98 6.17 7.93
CA GLU A 54 14.54 4.77 7.98
C GLU A 54 13.59 4.42 6.82
N PHE A 55 12.67 5.32 6.50
CA PHE A 55 11.79 5.18 5.33
C PHE A 55 12.47 5.59 4.02
N LYS A 56 13.74 5.98 4.04
CA LYS A 56 14.54 6.31 2.83
C LYS A 56 13.81 7.25 1.88
N VAL A 57 13.22 8.32 2.40
CA VAL A 57 12.33 9.19 1.59
C VAL A 57 13.07 10.02 0.53
N ASP A 58 14.39 10.12 0.65
CA ASP A 58 15.30 10.79 -0.29
C ASP A 58 15.98 9.80 -1.26
N ASP A 59 15.74 8.48 -1.10
CA ASP A 59 16.30 7.46 -1.98
C ASP A 59 15.57 7.45 -3.33
N LYS A 60 16.33 7.53 -4.42
CA LYS A 60 15.79 7.54 -5.79
C LYS A 60 15.15 6.22 -6.18
N ASP A 61 15.56 5.13 -5.52
CA ASP A 61 15.04 3.79 -5.76
C ASP A 61 13.76 3.53 -4.95
N ASN A 62 13.35 4.46 -4.08
CA ASN A 62 12.10 4.37 -3.34
C ASN A 62 10.96 5.06 -4.12
N PRO A 63 10.05 4.29 -4.77
CA PRO A 63 8.94 4.86 -5.53
C PRO A 63 7.89 5.55 -4.64
N TYR A 64 7.97 5.39 -3.32
CA TYR A 64 7.02 5.95 -2.35
C TYR A 64 7.60 7.13 -1.55
N GLY A 65 8.85 7.54 -1.79
CA GLY A 65 9.54 8.51 -0.94
C GLY A 65 8.79 9.85 -0.78
N GLU A 66 8.13 10.34 -1.84
CA GLU A 66 7.35 11.59 -1.75
C GLU A 66 6.10 11.43 -0.86
N ILE A 67 5.35 10.33 -1.02
CA ILE A 67 4.15 10.11 -0.22
C ILE A 67 4.50 9.78 1.23
N GLU A 68 5.53 8.96 1.47
CA GLU A 68 6.01 8.66 2.82
C GLU A 68 6.49 9.92 3.53
N ARG A 69 7.17 10.84 2.84
CA ARG A 69 7.54 12.15 3.42
C ARG A 69 6.32 12.94 3.89
N LYS A 70 5.26 12.99 3.06
CA LYS A 70 4.01 13.70 3.43
C LYS A 70 3.35 13.04 4.64
N ILE A 71 3.29 11.70 4.66
CA ILE A 71 2.76 10.93 5.79
C ILE A 71 3.58 11.17 7.06
N ILE A 72 4.91 11.18 6.98
CA ILE A 72 5.81 11.47 8.11
C ILE A 72 5.55 12.89 8.64
N ILE A 73 5.49 13.90 7.79
CA ILE A 73 5.23 15.28 8.23
C ILE A 73 3.89 15.36 8.99
N ASP A 74 2.85 14.75 8.44
CA ASP A 74 1.53 14.69 9.08
C ASP A 74 1.55 13.91 10.41
N ALA A 75 2.16 12.72 10.46
CA ALA A 75 2.25 11.92 11.68
C ALA A 75 2.93 12.68 12.83
N TYR A 76 3.97 13.45 12.53
CA TYR A 76 4.67 14.25 13.54
C TYR A 76 3.96 15.54 13.92
N SER A 77 2.96 15.96 13.15
CA SER A 77 2.02 17.02 13.56
C SER A 77 0.99 16.51 14.58
N GLN A 78 0.81 15.18 14.70
CA GLN A 78 -0.06 14.57 15.68
C GLN A 78 0.62 14.43 17.06
N PRO A 79 -0.16 14.48 18.16
CA PRO A 79 0.37 14.26 19.50
C PRO A 79 0.94 12.85 19.66
N LYS A 80 1.96 12.73 20.52
CA LYS A 80 2.43 11.43 21.04
C LYS A 80 1.67 11.14 22.32
N TYR A 81 1.11 9.95 22.43
CA TYR A 81 0.39 9.51 23.62
C TYR A 81 1.27 8.62 24.50
N GLU A 82 1.01 8.63 25.81
CA GLU A 82 1.79 7.86 26.78
C GLU A 82 1.18 6.48 27.06
N THR A 83 -0.14 6.33 26.94
CA THR A 83 -0.82 5.06 27.19
C THR A 83 -0.90 4.22 25.92
N LYS A 84 -0.80 2.90 26.07
CA LYS A 84 -0.93 1.95 24.95
C LYS A 84 -2.26 2.12 24.21
N GLU A 85 -3.35 2.29 24.95
CA GLU A 85 -4.70 2.44 24.37
C GLU A 85 -4.80 3.64 23.43
N TYR A 86 -4.30 4.81 23.83
CA TYR A 86 -4.35 6.00 22.98
C TYR A 86 -3.37 5.90 21.79
N LYS A 87 -2.20 5.30 21.99
CA LYS A 87 -1.27 5.03 20.89
C LYS A 87 -1.92 4.14 19.82
N ASP A 88 -2.48 3.01 20.23
CA ASP A 88 -3.11 2.05 19.31
C ASP A 88 -4.28 2.71 18.57
N LYS A 89 -5.12 3.47 19.29
CA LYS A 89 -6.23 4.21 18.70
C LYS A 89 -5.74 5.20 17.63
N GLU A 90 -4.76 6.03 17.96
CA GLU A 90 -4.20 7.02 17.04
C GLU A 90 -3.58 6.36 15.81
N ILE A 91 -2.83 5.26 15.99
CA ILE A 91 -2.24 4.50 14.88
C ILE A 91 -3.34 3.99 13.93
N THR A 92 -4.42 3.41 14.47
CA THR A 92 -5.55 2.92 13.67
C THR A 92 -6.28 4.04 12.96
N GLU A 93 -6.65 5.13 13.66
CA GLU A 93 -7.38 6.25 13.06
C GLU A 93 -6.54 6.95 11.99
N PHE A 94 -5.24 7.13 12.24
CA PHE A 94 -4.32 7.70 11.28
C PHE A 94 -4.19 6.83 10.02
N ALA A 95 -4.04 5.50 10.16
CA ALA A 95 -4.00 4.58 9.02
C ALA A 95 -5.30 4.61 8.20
N ASN A 96 -6.45 4.58 8.87
CA ASN A 96 -7.77 4.66 8.25
C ASN A 96 -7.95 5.95 7.44
N LYS A 97 -7.45 7.09 7.93
CA LYS A 97 -7.48 8.37 7.20
C LYS A 97 -6.85 8.25 5.81
N TYR A 98 -5.71 7.57 5.71
CA TYR A 98 -5.00 7.40 4.43
C TYR A 98 -5.64 6.36 3.52
N MET A 99 -6.24 5.30 4.08
CA MET A 99 -7.06 4.37 3.31
C MET A 99 -8.26 5.10 2.67
N LEU A 100 -9.02 5.85 3.48
CA LEU A 100 -10.20 6.60 3.05
C LEU A 100 -9.83 7.66 2.01
N GLY A 101 -8.77 8.43 2.25
CA GLY A 101 -8.30 9.44 1.31
C GLY A 101 -7.91 8.85 -0.06
N CYS A 102 -7.31 7.65 -0.06
CA CYS A 102 -7.01 6.95 -1.31
C CYS A 102 -8.29 6.45 -2.00
N MET A 103 -9.21 5.85 -1.27
CA MET A 103 -10.45 5.30 -1.84
C MET A 103 -11.30 6.40 -2.47
N ALA A 104 -11.37 7.58 -1.84
CA ALA A 104 -12.09 8.75 -2.33
C ALA A 104 -11.57 9.29 -3.67
N MET A 105 -10.38 8.88 -4.13
CA MET A 105 -9.88 9.22 -5.49
C MET A 105 -10.40 8.28 -6.59
N TYR A 106 -10.96 7.12 -6.23
CA TYR A 106 -11.45 6.10 -7.15
C TYR A 106 -12.99 6.05 -7.24
N GLU A 107 -13.69 6.84 -6.44
CA GLU A 107 -15.14 7.07 -6.48
C GLU A 107 -15.47 8.30 -7.33
#